data_AF-A0A2H3EP52-F1
#
_entry.id   AF-A0A2H3EP52-F1
#
_cell.length_a   1.000
_cell.length_b   1.000
_cell.length_c   1.000
_cell.angle_alpha   90.00
_cell.angle_beta   90.00
_cell.angle_gamma   90.00
#
_symmetry.space_group_name_H-M   'P 1'
#
loop_
_entity.id
_entity.type
_entity.pdbx_description
1 polymer ?
#
loop_
_entity_poly.entity_id
_entity_poly.type
_entity_poly.pdbx_seq_one_letter_code
_entity_poly.pdbx_strand_id
1 'polypeptide(L)'
;MRARSGYYWIPDIIDIQVKIKELEAQPERLAKFRSERKTLVEDMNHHMRRCVEWTHSDAQRNAQRKVRELEYRRGKRYSRIKTRLLDLGYTEEDVEGIRKQPSVIRDAELTSDSWNRIRPSLEVVIKEKRVRKAKAARSAVLYKRATIVEGIFKTYIQQYLPVVWRELPSYMDVCTFPGFRDILESPTENIVTEASFADARNKLPRLVADWQKQRESTLRALVSPRESGRIDPLKLATTVFSCERGCRAVITKADIWRHQCVARKSTSSDAANVDEVYSKSGNAKLFFDTTRSAVAASLVRLASCDPATTTAEEMDSLHLQFIHMDDHTGRFGSADNGTGLMCKGRPVLSWRECVQANIGQGSDFRLLTPDDEARKLQIFKEIPVSWTSAFFHCQHCAEHHLWNAKSYEEVSQHVRDIHGVDDPQVDHDLFLTPGADIPAGHGPPLYIVKFKPPSLC
;
A
#
# COMPACT_ATOMS: atom_id res chain seq x y z
N MET A 1 4.58 41.66 -17.44
CA MET A 1 3.36 42.23 -18.06
C MET A 1 3.24 43.69 -17.63
N ARG A 2 3.33 44.64 -18.57
CA ARG A 2 3.20 46.08 -18.29
C ARG A 2 1.72 46.43 -18.14
N ALA A 3 1.33 46.99 -17.00
CA ALA A 3 -0.02 47.51 -16.80
C ALA A 3 -0.25 48.69 -17.76
N ARG A 4 -1.11 48.49 -18.76
CA ARG A 4 -1.72 49.57 -19.54
C ARG A 4 -2.93 50.08 -18.76
N SER A 5 -2.81 51.25 -18.14
CA SER A 5 -3.98 52.06 -17.77
C SER A 5 -3.63 53.54 -17.95
N GLY A 6 -3.75 54.02 -19.19
CA GLY A 6 -3.58 55.43 -19.51
C GLY A 6 -4.85 56.21 -19.17
N TYR A 7 -5.09 56.44 -17.89
CA TYR A 7 -6.03 57.48 -17.48
C TYR A 7 -5.24 58.79 -17.44
N TYR A 8 -5.37 59.57 -18.52
CA TYR A 8 -4.83 60.93 -18.53
C TYR A 8 -5.93 61.89 -18.11
N TRP A 9 -5.59 62.85 -17.27
CA TRP A 9 -6.49 63.95 -16.97
C TRP A 9 -6.61 64.82 -18.23
N ILE A 10 -7.77 64.77 -18.90
CA ILE A 10 -7.99 65.45 -20.19
C ILE A 10 -7.62 66.95 -20.13
N PRO A 11 -7.96 67.70 -19.06
CA PRO A 11 -7.50 69.08 -18.91
C PRO A 11 -5.99 69.27 -19.00
N ASP A 12 -5.18 68.37 -18.41
CA ASP A 12 -3.71 68.48 -18.45
C ASP A 12 -3.18 68.31 -19.88
N ILE A 13 -3.81 67.43 -20.68
CA ILE A 13 -3.45 67.25 -22.09
C ILE A 13 -3.78 68.52 -22.87
N ILE A 14 -4.98 69.07 -22.67
CA ILE A 14 -5.43 70.29 -23.35
C ILE A 14 -4.51 71.46 -23.01
N ASP A 15 -4.19 71.66 -21.73
CA ASP A 15 -3.32 72.74 -21.26
C ASP A 15 -1.91 72.63 -21.87
N ILE A 16 -1.34 71.42 -21.92
CA ILE A 16 -0.04 71.19 -22.54
C ILE A 16 -0.09 71.40 -24.06
N GLN A 17 -1.18 70.97 -24.73
CA GLN A 17 -1.35 71.20 -26.17
C GLN A 17 -1.46 72.69 -26.51
N VAL A 18 -2.24 73.45 -25.74
CA VAL A 18 -2.33 74.91 -25.86
C VAL A 18 -0.94 75.51 -25.67
N LYS A 19 -0.21 75.10 -24.63
CA LYS A 19 1.12 75.65 -24.35
C LYS A 19 2.17 75.32 -25.40
N ILE A 20 2.09 74.13 -26.02
CA ILE A 20 2.97 73.75 -27.13
C ILE A 20 2.69 74.64 -28.35
N LYS A 21 1.43 74.81 -28.73
CA LYS A 21 1.02 75.67 -29.86
C LYS A 21 1.48 77.11 -29.69
N GLU A 22 1.35 77.67 -28.47
CA GLU A 22 1.86 79.01 -28.15
C GLU A 22 3.37 79.17 -28.38
N LEU A 23 4.14 78.08 -28.20
CA LEU A 23 5.60 78.10 -28.24
C LEU A 23 6.17 77.57 -29.58
N GLU A 24 5.33 77.11 -30.52
CA GLU A 24 5.76 76.51 -31.79
C GLU A 24 6.65 77.43 -32.64
N ALA A 25 6.40 78.73 -32.62
CA ALA A 25 7.21 79.73 -33.34
C ALA A 25 8.54 80.09 -32.64
N GLN A 26 8.81 79.56 -31.44
CA GLN A 26 9.99 79.86 -30.62
C GLN A 26 10.75 78.57 -30.23
N PRO A 27 11.54 77.99 -31.15
CA PRO A 27 12.07 76.63 -31.02
C PRO A 27 12.93 76.40 -29.76
N GLU A 28 13.75 77.37 -29.36
CA GLU A 28 14.58 77.28 -28.15
C GLU A 28 13.73 77.23 -26.86
N ARG A 29 12.68 78.05 -26.78
CA ARG A 29 11.77 78.07 -25.62
C ARG A 29 10.90 76.83 -25.57
N LEU A 30 10.47 76.31 -26.72
CA LEU A 30 9.76 75.05 -26.81
C LEU A 30 10.64 73.87 -26.36
N ALA A 31 11.92 73.84 -26.75
CA ALA A 31 12.87 72.82 -26.32
C ALA A 31 13.11 72.86 -24.80
N LYS A 32 13.28 74.06 -24.23
CA LYS A 32 13.40 74.26 -22.78
C LYS A 32 12.16 73.79 -22.02
N PHE A 33 10.96 74.21 -22.47
CA PHE A 33 9.70 73.77 -21.87
C PHE A 33 9.52 72.25 -21.91
N ARG A 34 9.84 71.60 -23.04
CA ARG A 34 9.80 70.13 -23.15
C ARG A 34 10.76 69.46 -22.18
N SER A 35 11.98 69.97 -22.04
CA SER A 35 12.98 69.46 -21.10
C SER A 35 12.53 69.61 -19.64
N GLU A 36 11.97 70.76 -19.27
CA GLU A 36 11.43 71.02 -17.93
C GLU A 36 10.24 70.11 -17.60
N ARG A 37 9.29 69.95 -18.54
CA ARG A 37 8.14 69.04 -18.35
C ARG A 37 8.58 67.57 -18.25
N LYS A 38 9.58 67.16 -19.03
CA LYS A 38 10.14 65.81 -18.95
C LYS A 38 10.79 65.58 -17.58
N THR A 39 11.59 66.53 -17.10
CA THR A 39 12.22 66.48 -15.78
C THR A 39 11.17 66.40 -14.67
N LEU A 40 10.14 67.24 -14.72
CA LEU A 40 9.04 67.21 -13.75
C LEU A 40 8.34 65.84 -13.70
N VAL A 41 8.05 65.24 -14.86
CA VAL A 41 7.42 63.90 -14.92
C VAL A 41 8.37 62.82 -14.40
N GLU A 42 9.67 62.92 -14.69
CA GLU A 42 10.69 62.00 -14.16
C GLU A 42 10.77 62.08 -12.62
N ASP A 43 10.76 63.29 -12.05
CA ASP A 43 10.75 63.52 -10.60
C ASP A 43 9.46 63.01 -9.94
N MET A 44 8.30 63.28 -10.56
CA MET A 44 7.00 62.76 -10.10
C MET A 44 6.98 61.22 -10.11
N ASN A 45 7.50 60.60 -11.16
CA ASN A 45 7.60 59.13 -11.25
C ASN A 45 8.57 58.56 -10.21
N HIS A 46 9.69 59.23 -9.96
CA HIS A 46 10.63 58.83 -8.92
C HIS A 46 9.99 58.92 -7.52
N HIS A 47 9.27 60.02 -7.23
CA HIS A 47 8.52 60.17 -5.99
C HIS A 47 7.42 59.11 -5.84
N MET A 48 6.64 58.86 -6.90
CA MET A 48 5.60 57.81 -6.92
C MET A 48 6.18 56.44 -6.59
N ARG A 49 7.31 56.04 -7.21
CA ARG A 49 8.00 54.78 -6.89
C ARG A 49 8.37 54.69 -5.42
N ARG A 50 8.94 55.76 -4.85
CA ARG A 50 9.27 55.82 -3.41
C ARG A 50 8.04 55.68 -2.52
N CYS A 51 6.91 56.29 -2.89
CA CYS A 51 5.65 56.16 -2.14
C CYS A 51 5.08 54.73 -2.20
N VAL A 52 5.16 54.08 -3.36
CA VAL A 52 4.74 52.68 -3.54
C VAL A 52 5.63 51.75 -2.71
N GLU A 53 6.95 51.89 -2.81
CA GLU A 53 7.92 51.12 -2.02
C GLU A 53 7.73 51.32 -0.52
N TRP A 54 7.52 52.56 -0.08
CA TRP A 54 7.23 52.88 1.32
C TRP A 54 5.95 52.20 1.80
N THR A 55 4.88 52.24 1.01
CA THR A 55 3.58 51.63 1.36
C THR A 55 3.71 50.11 1.52
N HIS A 56 4.39 49.44 0.58
CA HIS A 56 4.66 48.00 0.69
C HIS A 56 5.54 47.67 1.90
N SER A 57 6.61 48.44 2.11
CA SER A 57 7.54 48.24 3.22
C SER A 57 6.89 48.50 4.58
N ASP A 58 6.01 49.50 4.68
CA ASP A 58 5.26 49.81 5.89
C ASP A 58 4.21 48.73 6.19
N ALA A 59 3.46 48.28 5.18
CA ALA A 59 2.51 47.18 5.32
C ALA A 59 3.21 45.89 5.81
N GLN A 60 4.38 45.56 5.24
CA GLN A 60 5.18 44.40 5.67
C GLN A 60 5.69 44.56 7.11
N ARG A 61 6.22 45.73 7.47
CA ARG A 61 6.68 46.01 8.85
C ARG A 61 5.54 45.92 9.85
N ASN A 62 4.38 46.48 9.53
CA ASN A 62 3.18 46.40 10.37
C ASN A 62 2.68 44.96 10.53
N ALA A 63 2.67 44.16 9.45
CA ALA A 63 2.31 42.75 9.52
C ALA A 63 3.28 41.95 10.42
N GLN A 64 4.59 42.14 10.26
CA GLN A 64 5.59 41.50 11.11
C GLN A 64 5.47 41.92 12.58
N ARG A 65 5.21 43.20 12.85
CA ARG A 65 4.97 43.69 14.21
C ARG A 65 3.77 42.99 14.85
N LYS A 66 2.64 42.90 14.12
CA LYS A 66 1.44 42.18 14.59
C LYS A 66 1.73 40.71 14.89
N VAL A 67 2.47 40.01 14.03
CA VAL A 67 2.86 38.61 14.28
C VAL A 67 3.68 38.48 15.57
N ARG A 68 4.71 39.34 15.75
CA ARG A 68 5.54 39.32 16.96
C ARG A 68 4.73 39.62 18.23
N GLU A 69 3.83 40.59 18.19
CA GLU A 69 2.94 40.93 19.31
C GLU A 69 2.00 39.76 19.66
N LEU A 70 1.48 39.05 18.65
CA LEU A 70 0.64 37.86 18.84
C LEU A 70 1.44 36.71 19.46
N GLU A 71 2.63 36.42 18.94
CA GLU A 71 3.52 35.37 19.47
C GLU A 71 3.92 35.66 20.92
N TYR A 72 4.24 36.92 21.23
CA TYR A 72 4.57 37.35 22.57
C TYR A 72 3.40 37.16 23.55
N ARG A 73 2.18 37.55 23.16
CA ARG A 73 0.97 37.37 23.99
C ARG A 73 0.64 35.89 24.20
N ARG A 74 0.73 35.08 23.14
CA ARG A 74 0.58 33.62 23.22
C ARG A 74 1.64 32.99 24.12
N GLY A 75 2.90 33.43 24.01
CA GLY A 75 4.01 32.98 24.84
C GLY A 75 3.79 33.27 26.33
N LYS A 76 3.34 34.49 26.68
CA LYS A 76 2.97 34.83 28.06
C LYS A 76 1.84 33.96 28.59
N ARG A 77 0.78 33.76 27.78
CA ARG A 77 -0.34 32.92 28.16
C ARG A 77 0.12 31.49 28.42
N TYR A 78 0.90 30.91 27.51
CA TYR A 78 1.47 29.58 27.67
C TYR A 78 2.32 29.47 28.92
N SER A 79 3.20 30.44 29.19
CA SER A 79 4.04 30.46 30.40
C SER A 79 3.19 30.42 31.68
N ARG A 80 2.13 31.22 31.76
CA ARG A 80 1.21 31.20 32.92
C ARG A 80 0.45 29.88 33.07
N ILE A 81 0.01 29.28 31.96
CA ILE A 81 -0.63 27.96 31.95
C ILE A 81 0.37 26.90 32.43
N LYS A 82 1.61 26.95 31.91
CA LYS A 82 2.70 26.07 32.27
C LYS A 82 2.98 26.12 33.76
N THR A 83 3.22 27.30 34.34
CA THR A 83 3.43 27.46 35.79
C THR A 83 2.29 26.84 36.60
N ARG A 84 1.03 27.17 36.28
CA ARG A 84 -0.12 26.61 37.02
C ARG A 84 -0.25 25.10 36.91
N LEU A 85 0.10 24.49 35.77
CA LEU A 85 0.08 23.04 35.62
C LEU A 85 1.24 22.38 36.39
N LEU A 86 2.44 22.96 36.35
CA LEU A 86 3.57 22.45 37.13
C LEU A 86 3.29 22.53 38.64
N ASP A 87 2.68 23.61 39.12
CA ASP A 87 2.27 23.77 40.52
C ASP A 87 1.23 22.72 40.96
N LEU A 88 0.43 22.21 40.01
CA LEU A 88 -0.53 21.12 40.25
C LEU A 88 0.10 19.72 40.14
N GLY A 89 1.42 19.62 39.90
CA GLY A 89 2.15 18.36 39.81
C GLY A 89 2.18 17.71 38.43
N TYR A 90 1.80 18.43 37.35
CA TYR A 90 2.01 17.94 35.99
C TYR A 90 3.50 18.06 35.59
N THR A 91 3.93 17.21 34.66
CA THR A 91 5.32 17.22 34.19
C THR A 91 5.53 18.22 33.04
N GLU A 92 6.77 18.66 32.81
CA GLU A 92 7.14 19.46 31.64
C GLU A 92 6.71 18.81 30.31
N GLU A 93 6.97 17.50 30.23
CA GLU A 93 6.19 16.50 29.52
C GLU A 93 4.80 16.92 29.02
N ASP A 94 3.88 16.87 29.98
CA ASP A 94 2.45 17.04 29.76
C ASP A 94 2.13 18.42 29.20
N VAL A 95 2.84 19.42 29.73
CA VAL A 95 2.64 20.83 29.38
C VAL A 95 3.07 21.11 27.95
N GLU A 96 4.24 20.60 27.53
CA GLU A 96 4.68 20.72 26.15
C GLU A 96 3.73 19.99 25.19
N GLY A 97 3.16 18.88 25.66
CA GLY A 97 2.09 18.17 24.98
C GLY A 97 0.91 19.08 24.58
N ILE A 98 0.50 20.04 25.41
CA ILE A 98 -0.67 20.89 25.12
C ILE A 98 -0.34 22.22 24.46
N ARG A 99 0.93 22.49 24.12
CA ARG A 99 1.38 23.81 23.62
C ARG A 99 0.58 24.34 22.43
N LYS A 100 0.11 23.45 21.55
CA LYS A 100 -0.66 23.79 20.34
C LYS A 100 -2.18 23.79 20.55
N GLN A 101 -2.68 23.55 21.76
CA GLN A 101 -4.12 23.51 22.03
C GLN A 101 -4.78 24.88 21.81
N PRO A 102 -5.97 24.96 21.20
CA PRO A 102 -6.64 26.23 20.92
C PRO A 102 -6.82 27.15 22.14
N SER A 103 -7.12 26.57 23.30
CA SER A 103 -7.26 27.29 24.58
C SER A 103 -5.94 27.87 25.11
N VAL A 104 -4.81 27.29 24.69
CA VAL A 104 -3.43 27.68 25.05
C VAL A 104 -2.89 28.75 24.11
N ILE A 105 -3.12 28.61 22.80
CA ILE A 105 -2.64 29.57 21.78
C ILE A 105 -3.60 30.76 21.58
N ARG A 106 -4.61 30.90 22.42
CA ARG A 106 -5.57 32.01 22.37
C ARG A 106 -4.88 33.34 22.67
N ASP A 107 -5.15 34.34 21.85
CA ASP A 107 -4.70 35.72 22.06
C ASP A 107 -5.59 36.43 23.10
N ALA A 108 -5.45 36.01 24.36
CA ALA A 108 -6.15 36.60 25.50
C ALA A 108 -5.34 36.37 26.79
N GLU A 109 -5.45 37.30 27.74
CA GLU A 109 -4.85 37.10 29.05
C GLU A 109 -5.46 35.89 29.79
N LEU A 110 -4.64 35.21 30.58
CA LEU A 110 -5.11 34.13 31.45
C LEU A 110 -5.60 34.70 32.78
N THR A 111 -6.91 34.93 32.91
CA THR A 111 -7.55 35.27 34.19
C THR A 111 -7.83 34.01 35.02
N SER A 112 -8.07 34.15 36.32
CA SER A 112 -8.42 33.03 37.20
C SER A 112 -9.69 32.30 36.77
N ASP A 113 -10.72 33.04 36.34
CA ASP A 113 -11.96 32.43 35.84
C ASP A 113 -11.74 31.69 34.52
N SER A 114 -10.98 32.30 33.60
CA SER A 114 -10.64 31.66 32.32
C SER A 114 -9.82 30.39 32.52
N TRP A 115 -8.95 30.38 33.53
CA TRP A 115 -8.17 29.22 33.93
C TRP A 115 -9.07 28.09 34.44
N ASN A 116 -9.96 28.38 35.38
CA ASN A 116 -10.90 27.39 35.92
C ASN A 116 -11.78 26.76 34.83
N ARG A 117 -12.11 27.54 33.79
CA ARG A 117 -12.87 27.06 32.63
C ARG A 117 -12.07 26.15 31.69
N ILE A 118 -10.81 26.46 31.42
CA ILE A 118 -10.00 25.69 30.44
C ILE A 118 -9.29 24.49 31.10
N ARG A 119 -9.02 24.54 32.40
CA ARG A 119 -8.24 23.51 33.10
C ARG A 119 -8.81 22.10 32.88
N PRO A 120 -10.12 21.83 33.11
CA PRO A 120 -10.64 20.47 32.94
C PRO A 120 -10.42 19.90 31.54
N SER A 121 -10.56 20.72 30.48
CA SER A 121 -10.32 20.26 29.12
C SER A 121 -8.85 20.01 28.83
N LEU A 122 -7.94 20.82 29.39
CA LEU A 122 -6.51 20.57 29.31
C LEU A 122 -6.11 19.26 30.01
N GLU A 123 -6.68 18.97 31.18
CA GLU A 123 -6.42 17.73 31.92
C GLU A 123 -6.87 16.48 31.12
N VAL A 124 -8.01 16.56 30.42
CA VAL A 124 -8.47 15.51 29.49
C VAL A 124 -7.45 15.29 28.37
N VAL A 125 -7.01 16.37 27.70
CA VAL A 125 -6.01 16.28 26.62
C VAL A 125 -4.68 15.71 27.13
N ILE A 126 -4.22 16.11 28.31
CA ILE A 126 -3.01 15.57 28.93
C ILE A 126 -3.16 14.07 29.15
N LYS A 127 -4.28 13.62 29.73
CA LYS A 127 -4.56 12.19 29.95
C LYS A 127 -4.55 11.40 28.63
N GLU A 128 -5.22 11.90 27.60
CA GLU A 128 -5.21 11.27 26.27
C GLU A 128 -3.80 11.21 25.67
N LYS A 129 -2.99 12.25 25.86
CA LYS A 129 -1.59 12.27 25.40
C LYS A 129 -0.73 11.27 26.14
N ARG A 130 -0.86 11.15 27.47
CA ARG A 130 -0.16 10.12 28.25
C ARG A 130 -0.53 8.72 27.76
N VAL A 131 -1.81 8.43 27.57
CA VAL A 131 -2.28 7.13 27.04
C VAL A 131 -1.71 6.85 25.65
N ARG A 132 -1.78 7.82 24.73
CA ARG A 132 -1.22 7.68 23.37
C ARG A 132 0.28 7.47 23.40
N LYS A 133 1.01 8.20 24.25
CA LYS A 133 2.46 8.04 24.41
C LYS A 133 2.80 6.66 24.97
N ALA A 134 2.11 6.20 26.00
CA ALA A 134 2.28 4.87 26.55
C ALA A 134 2.01 3.78 25.50
N LYS A 135 0.96 3.94 24.69
CA LYS A 135 0.65 3.04 23.57
C LYS A 135 1.76 3.05 22.50
N ALA A 136 2.25 4.23 22.12
CA ALA A 136 3.33 4.37 21.15
C ALA A 136 4.64 3.75 21.66
N ALA A 137 4.99 3.97 22.93
CA ALA A 137 6.16 3.38 23.56
C ALA A 137 6.06 1.85 23.62
N ARG A 138 4.90 1.33 24.05
CA ARG A 138 4.60 -0.11 24.05
C ARG A 138 4.73 -0.70 22.66
N SER A 139 4.15 -0.05 21.66
CA SER A 139 4.22 -0.50 20.28
C SER A 139 5.64 -0.53 19.74
N ALA A 140 6.42 0.53 19.97
CA ALA A 140 7.82 0.60 19.54
C ALA A 140 8.65 -0.56 20.14
N VAL A 141 8.43 -0.89 21.42
CA VAL A 141 9.08 -2.03 22.07
C VAL A 141 8.63 -3.36 21.48
N LEU A 142 7.34 -3.55 21.23
CA LEU A 142 6.83 -4.78 20.60
C LEU A 142 7.43 -5.01 19.21
N TYR A 143 7.42 -4.00 18.34
CA TYR A 143 8.03 -4.10 17.01
C TYR A 143 9.53 -4.38 17.08
N LYS A 144 10.25 -3.69 17.98
CA LYS A 144 11.68 -3.93 18.19
C LYS A 144 11.96 -5.38 18.61
N ARG A 145 11.15 -5.94 19.51
CA ARG A 145 11.30 -7.33 19.94
C ARG A 145 10.87 -8.32 18.85
N ALA A 146 9.85 -8.00 18.05
CA ALA A 146 9.45 -8.82 16.90
C ALA A 146 10.56 -8.93 15.85
N THR A 147 11.36 -7.88 15.64
CA THR A 147 12.56 -7.94 14.78
C THR A 147 13.63 -8.90 15.32
N ILE A 148 13.72 -9.09 16.65
CA ILE A 148 14.60 -10.12 17.23
C ILE A 148 14.08 -11.51 16.86
N VAL A 149 12.76 -11.74 16.95
CA VAL A 149 12.12 -13.01 16.56
C VAL A 149 12.34 -13.29 15.07
N GLU A 150 12.23 -12.27 14.22
CA GLU A 150 12.56 -12.36 12.79
C GLU A 150 14.00 -12.87 12.58
N GLY A 151 14.98 -12.33 13.30
CA GLY A 151 16.38 -12.79 13.24
C GLY A 151 16.59 -14.23 13.72
N ILE A 152 15.92 -14.62 14.81
CA ILE A 152 15.96 -16.01 15.32
C ILE A 152 15.36 -16.96 14.29
N PHE A 153 14.20 -16.62 13.76
CA PHE A 153 13.49 -17.45 12.78
C PHE A 153 14.27 -17.53 11.47
N LYS A 154 14.96 -16.45 11.07
CA LYS A 154 15.91 -16.43 9.94
C LYS A 154 16.94 -17.54 10.06
N THR A 155 17.61 -17.60 11.21
CA THR A 155 18.65 -18.58 11.48
C THR A 155 18.09 -20.00 11.47
N TYR A 156 16.86 -20.18 11.95
CA TYR A 156 16.18 -21.47 11.93
C TYR A 156 15.87 -21.95 10.51
N ILE A 157 15.30 -21.10 9.65
CA ILE A 157 14.88 -21.52 8.31
C ILE A 157 16.06 -21.78 7.35
N GLN A 158 17.22 -21.15 7.59
CA GLN A 158 18.45 -21.37 6.83
C GLN A 158 18.96 -22.82 6.88
N GLN A 159 18.48 -23.62 7.83
CA GLN A 159 18.82 -25.04 7.95
C GLN A 159 18.10 -25.93 6.92
N TYR A 160 17.13 -25.38 6.20
CA TYR A 160 16.30 -26.11 5.23
C TYR A 160 16.51 -25.60 3.81
N LEU A 161 16.24 -26.46 2.83
CA LEU A 161 16.19 -26.06 1.43
C LEU A 161 15.07 -25.03 1.18
N PRO A 162 15.27 -24.07 0.26
CA PRO A 162 14.29 -23.02 -0.01
C PRO A 162 12.88 -23.52 -0.35
N VAL A 163 12.76 -24.69 -0.99
CA VAL A 163 11.47 -25.33 -1.27
C VAL A 163 10.62 -25.54 -0.01
N VAL A 164 11.27 -25.86 1.13
CA VAL A 164 10.63 -26.12 2.41
C VAL A 164 10.15 -24.81 3.06
N TRP A 165 10.79 -23.67 2.79
CA TRP A 165 10.42 -22.39 3.40
C TRP A 165 8.98 -21.99 3.08
N ARG A 166 8.47 -22.41 1.91
CA ARG A 166 7.08 -22.21 1.49
C ARG A 166 6.07 -22.91 2.40
N GLU A 167 6.50 -23.88 3.20
CA GLU A 167 5.69 -24.67 4.12
C GLU A 167 5.83 -24.24 5.58
N LEU A 168 6.70 -23.26 5.84
CA LEU A 168 6.98 -22.76 7.18
C LEU A 168 6.10 -21.55 7.52
N PRO A 169 5.83 -21.31 8.82
CA PRO A 169 5.15 -20.10 9.27
C PRO A 169 5.91 -18.83 8.85
N SER A 170 5.22 -17.70 8.82
CA SER A 170 5.89 -16.39 8.79
C SER A 170 6.48 -16.08 10.18
N TYR A 171 7.46 -15.17 10.24
CA TYR A 171 7.97 -14.73 11.55
C TYR A 171 6.87 -14.10 12.43
N MET A 172 5.84 -13.52 11.81
CA MET A 172 4.68 -12.98 12.51
C MET A 172 3.83 -14.08 13.13
N ASP A 173 3.68 -15.26 12.50
CA ASP A 173 3.04 -16.41 13.15
C ASP A 173 3.89 -16.89 14.34
N VAL A 174 5.23 -16.91 14.20
CA VAL A 174 6.14 -17.31 15.29
C VAL A 174 6.02 -16.39 16.51
N CYS A 175 5.82 -15.08 16.31
CA CYS A 175 5.54 -14.14 17.39
C CYS A 175 4.31 -14.54 18.23
N THR A 176 3.35 -15.28 17.66
CA THR A 176 2.15 -15.73 18.37
C THR A 176 2.36 -16.99 19.19
N PHE A 177 3.47 -17.72 18.98
CA PHE A 177 3.72 -18.99 19.64
C PHE A 177 3.93 -18.82 21.16
N PRO A 178 3.53 -19.82 21.97
CA PRO A 178 3.83 -19.83 23.40
C PRO A 178 5.33 -19.67 23.68
N GLY A 179 5.70 -18.94 24.72
CA GLY A 179 7.09 -18.57 25.00
C GLY A 179 7.58 -17.37 24.20
N PHE A 180 7.40 -17.32 22.88
CA PHE A 180 7.71 -16.12 22.09
C PHE A 180 6.79 -14.96 22.48
N ARG A 181 5.47 -15.22 22.50
CA ARG A 181 4.44 -14.26 22.92
C ARG A 181 4.72 -13.72 24.32
N ASP A 182 4.99 -14.59 25.28
CA ASP A 182 5.19 -14.20 26.68
C ASP A 182 6.37 -13.24 26.84
N ILE A 183 7.46 -13.48 26.11
CA ILE A 183 8.65 -12.61 26.11
C ILE A 183 8.35 -11.28 25.40
N LEU A 184 7.68 -11.32 24.25
CA LEU A 184 7.26 -10.12 23.51
C LEU A 184 6.38 -9.23 24.39
N GLU A 185 5.42 -9.82 25.09
CA GLU A 185 4.44 -9.11 25.90
C GLU A 185 4.92 -8.75 27.31
N SER A 186 6.14 -9.15 27.71
CA SER A 186 6.74 -8.76 28.98
C SER A 186 6.78 -7.23 29.19
N PRO A 187 6.85 -6.73 30.44
CA PRO A 187 6.91 -5.30 30.74
C PRO A 187 7.89 -4.50 29.86
N THR A 188 7.55 -3.26 29.54
CA THR A 188 8.29 -2.40 28.60
C THR A 188 9.71 -2.11 29.08
N GLU A 189 9.90 -2.12 30.40
CA GLU A 189 11.16 -1.86 31.10
C GLU A 189 12.14 -3.03 30.97
N ASN A 190 11.67 -4.23 30.63
CA ASN A 190 12.51 -5.40 30.51
C ASN A 190 13.38 -5.31 29.24
N ILE A 191 14.69 -5.45 29.44
CA ILE A 191 15.65 -5.59 28.34
C ILE A 191 15.50 -6.99 27.76
N VAL A 192 14.95 -7.07 26.55
CA VAL A 192 14.81 -8.31 25.79
C VAL A 192 15.89 -8.37 24.73
N THR A 193 16.63 -9.48 24.73
CA THR A 193 17.69 -9.78 23.75
C THR A 193 17.42 -11.14 23.10
N GLU A 194 18.25 -11.55 22.13
CA GLU A 194 18.14 -12.89 21.54
C GLU A 194 18.22 -14.00 22.60
N ALA A 195 19.08 -13.85 23.59
CA ALA A 195 19.24 -14.81 24.68
C ALA A 195 17.97 -15.00 25.52
N SER A 196 17.10 -13.98 25.60
CA SER A 196 15.80 -14.09 26.28
C SER A 196 14.90 -15.16 25.66
N PHE A 197 15.10 -15.49 24.37
CA PHE A 197 14.30 -16.47 23.63
C PHE A 197 14.93 -17.87 23.56
N ALA A 198 16.02 -18.16 24.30
CA ALA A 198 16.73 -19.43 24.19
C ALA A 198 15.82 -20.67 24.36
N ASP A 199 14.98 -20.69 25.40
CA ASP A 199 14.05 -21.79 25.65
C ASP A 199 12.96 -21.92 24.58
N ALA A 200 12.46 -20.78 24.09
CA ALA A 200 11.46 -20.73 23.03
C ALA A 200 12.04 -21.23 21.69
N ARG A 201 13.29 -20.84 21.39
CA ARG A 201 14.07 -21.30 20.23
C ARG A 201 14.29 -22.81 20.27
N ASN A 202 14.62 -23.38 21.43
CA ASN A 202 14.79 -24.84 21.57
C ASN A 202 13.50 -25.62 21.29
N LYS A 203 12.33 -25.01 21.52
CA LYS A 203 11.01 -25.60 21.26
C LYS A 203 10.49 -25.31 19.86
N LEU A 204 11.15 -24.45 19.10
CA LEU A 204 10.69 -23.95 17.80
C LEU A 204 10.34 -25.06 16.79
N PRO A 205 11.13 -26.14 16.62
CA PRO A 205 10.75 -27.22 15.69
C PRO A 205 9.39 -27.85 16.03
N ARG A 206 9.14 -28.08 17.32
CA ARG A 206 7.87 -28.65 17.79
C ARG A 206 6.72 -27.67 17.57
N LEU A 207 6.94 -26.39 17.91
CA LEU A 207 5.93 -25.33 17.74
C LEU A 207 5.53 -25.13 16.27
N VAL A 208 6.48 -25.23 15.34
CA VAL A 208 6.21 -25.18 13.90
C VAL A 208 5.36 -26.37 13.46
N ALA A 209 5.69 -27.59 13.90
CA ALA A 209 4.91 -28.78 13.58
C ALA A 209 3.49 -28.73 14.16
N ASP A 210 3.34 -28.23 15.39
CA ASP A 210 2.05 -28.03 16.04
C ASP A 210 1.21 -26.98 15.30
N TRP A 211 1.83 -25.87 14.87
CA TRP A 211 1.18 -24.84 14.06
C TRP A 211 0.68 -25.38 12.72
N GLN A 212 1.49 -26.20 12.02
CA GLN A 212 1.06 -26.84 10.76
C GLN A 212 -0.18 -27.72 11.00
N LYS A 213 -0.13 -28.62 12.00
CA LYS A 213 -1.27 -29.49 12.34
C LYS A 213 -2.52 -28.68 12.70
N GLN A 214 -2.37 -27.63 13.49
CA GLN A 214 -3.48 -26.77 13.90
C GLN A 214 -4.09 -26.04 12.70
N ARG A 215 -3.26 -25.53 11.78
CA ARG A 215 -3.73 -24.83 10.58
C ARG A 215 -4.53 -25.77 9.67
N GLU A 216 -4.05 -26.99 9.42
CA GLU A 216 -4.84 -27.98 8.67
C GLU A 216 -6.14 -28.34 9.39
N SER A 217 -6.08 -28.61 10.69
CA SER A 217 -7.27 -28.98 11.48
C SER A 217 -8.32 -27.87 11.45
N THR A 218 -7.89 -26.60 11.52
CA THR A 218 -8.79 -25.44 11.46
C THR A 218 -9.49 -25.38 10.10
N LEU A 219 -8.74 -25.59 9.01
CA LEU A 219 -9.32 -25.56 7.66
C LEU A 219 -10.25 -26.75 7.41
N ARG A 220 -9.89 -27.95 7.87
CA ARG A 220 -10.78 -29.12 7.81
C ARG A 220 -12.10 -28.87 8.53
N ALA A 221 -12.06 -28.21 9.68
CA ALA A 221 -13.27 -27.89 10.45
C ALA A 221 -14.18 -26.85 9.77
N LEU A 222 -13.67 -26.08 8.80
CA LEU A 222 -14.49 -25.16 8.00
C LEU A 222 -15.24 -25.87 6.86
N VAL A 223 -14.81 -27.08 6.49
CA VAL A 223 -15.48 -27.89 5.46
C VAL A 223 -16.57 -28.72 6.14
N SER A 224 -17.78 -28.70 5.58
CA SER A 224 -18.90 -29.43 6.17
C SER A 224 -18.66 -30.94 6.15
N PRO A 225 -18.94 -31.70 7.24
CA PRO A 225 -18.70 -33.14 7.31
C PRO A 225 -19.45 -33.97 6.26
N ARG A 226 -20.48 -33.39 5.63
CA ARG A 226 -21.32 -34.07 4.64
C ARG A 226 -20.68 -34.16 3.24
N GLU A 227 -19.59 -33.44 2.98
CA GLU A 227 -19.00 -33.32 1.63
C GLU A 227 -17.72 -34.15 1.47
N SER A 228 -17.05 -34.52 2.56
CA SER A 228 -15.82 -35.31 2.53
C SER A 228 -16.12 -36.79 2.68
N GLY A 229 -16.06 -37.56 1.59
CA GLY A 229 -16.11 -39.03 1.61
C GLY A 229 -14.88 -39.65 2.31
N ARG A 230 -14.30 -40.71 1.73
CA ARG A 230 -13.06 -41.34 2.25
C ARG A 230 -11.79 -40.49 2.07
N ILE A 231 -11.86 -39.38 1.33
CA ILE A 231 -10.71 -38.55 0.94
C ILE A 231 -10.59 -37.35 1.88
N ASP A 232 -9.36 -36.97 2.24
CA ASP A 232 -9.08 -35.74 3.01
C ASP A 232 -9.65 -34.54 2.25
N PRO A 233 -10.59 -33.75 2.83
CA PRO A 233 -11.21 -32.62 2.15
C PRO A 233 -10.18 -31.64 1.60
N LEU A 234 -9.04 -31.44 2.28
CA LEU A 234 -7.99 -30.51 1.82
C LEU A 234 -7.28 -30.96 0.53
N LYS A 235 -7.56 -32.17 0.03
CA LYS A 235 -7.06 -32.69 -1.25
C LYS A 235 -8.09 -32.58 -2.37
N LEU A 236 -9.37 -32.46 -2.05
CA LEU A 236 -10.45 -32.45 -3.05
C LEU A 236 -10.34 -31.21 -3.95
N ALA A 237 -10.54 -31.38 -5.25
CA ALA A 237 -10.59 -30.26 -6.20
C ALA A 237 -11.72 -29.27 -5.90
N THR A 238 -12.76 -29.75 -5.21
CA THR A 238 -13.96 -28.99 -4.83
C THR A 238 -13.80 -28.23 -3.53
N THR A 239 -12.73 -28.43 -2.76
CA THR A 239 -12.51 -27.70 -1.51
C THR A 239 -11.71 -26.43 -1.77
N VAL A 240 -12.42 -25.32 -1.95
CA VAL A 240 -11.81 -24.03 -2.26
C VAL A 240 -11.90 -23.09 -1.06
N PHE A 241 -10.77 -22.52 -0.67
CA PHE A 241 -10.71 -21.46 0.33
C PHE A 241 -10.45 -20.10 -0.32
N SER A 242 -11.04 -19.07 0.27
CA SER A 242 -10.79 -17.68 -0.09
C SER A 242 -10.17 -16.93 1.07
N CYS A 243 -9.34 -15.94 0.73
CA CYS A 243 -8.69 -15.06 1.67
C CYS A 243 -9.54 -13.80 1.87
N GLU A 244 -9.75 -13.37 3.11
CA GLU A 244 -10.52 -12.15 3.43
C GLU A 244 -9.96 -10.88 2.78
N ARG A 245 -8.69 -10.90 2.34
CA ARG A 245 -8.02 -9.79 1.65
C ARG A 245 -8.11 -9.87 0.12
N GLY A 246 -8.90 -10.79 -0.42
CA GLY A 246 -9.18 -10.88 -1.86
C GLY A 246 -8.04 -11.46 -2.70
N CYS A 247 -7.15 -12.25 -2.09
CA CYS A 247 -6.09 -12.96 -2.83
C CYS A 247 -6.62 -14.08 -3.73
N ARG A 248 -5.70 -14.75 -4.42
CA ARG A 248 -6.00 -15.96 -5.19
C ARG A 248 -6.63 -17.05 -4.31
N ALA A 249 -7.53 -17.82 -4.92
CA ALA A 249 -8.16 -18.99 -4.34
C ALA A 249 -7.08 -19.98 -3.90
N VAL A 250 -7.30 -20.55 -2.73
CA VAL A 250 -6.43 -21.54 -2.09
C VAL A 250 -7.11 -22.88 -2.26
N ILE A 251 -6.58 -23.72 -3.16
CA ILE A 251 -7.26 -24.95 -3.61
C ILE A 251 -6.54 -26.20 -3.12
N THR A 252 -5.21 -26.16 -3.01
CA THR A 252 -4.42 -27.30 -2.51
C THR A 252 -3.90 -27.08 -1.10
N LYS A 253 -3.50 -28.19 -0.49
CA LYS A 253 -2.62 -28.17 0.68
C LYS A 253 -1.37 -27.32 0.46
N ALA A 254 -0.72 -27.40 -0.70
CA ALA A 254 0.45 -26.56 -0.99
C ALA A 254 0.09 -25.07 -1.03
N ASP A 255 -1.07 -24.71 -1.59
CA ASP A 255 -1.57 -23.33 -1.63
C ASP A 255 -1.84 -22.78 -0.23
N ILE A 256 -2.36 -23.61 0.69
CA ILE A 256 -2.62 -23.24 2.09
C ILE A 256 -1.36 -22.72 2.79
N TRP A 257 -0.21 -23.33 2.48
CA TRP A 257 1.08 -22.98 3.06
C TRP A 257 1.74 -21.81 2.35
N ARG A 258 1.74 -21.84 1.01
CA ARG A 258 2.30 -20.80 0.15
C ARG A 258 1.54 -19.48 0.28
N HIS A 259 0.30 -19.51 0.78
CA HIS A 259 -0.49 -18.32 1.01
C HIS A 259 -0.03 -17.57 2.27
N GLN A 260 0.87 -16.60 2.07
CA GLN A 260 1.23 -15.60 3.07
C GLN A 260 0.64 -14.24 2.68
N CYS A 261 -0.55 -13.93 3.20
CA CYS A 261 -1.18 -12.63 2.95
C CYS A 261 -0.89 -11.67 4.11
N VAL A 262 0.27 -11.03 4.06
CA VAL A 262 0.68 -9.97 4.99
C VAL A 262 0.12 -8.63 4.51
N ALA A 263 -0.36 -7.77 5.40
CA ALA A 263 -1.01 -6.53 5.00
C ALA A 263 0.03 -5.59 4.37
N ARG A 264 -0.34 -4.93 3.25
CA ARG A 264 0.47 -3.82 2.73
C ARG A 264 0.58 -2.76 3.81
N LYS A 265 1.83 -2.53 4.27
CA LYS A 265 2.28 -1.59 5.31
C LYS A 265 1.15 -0.72 5.88
N SER A 266 0.60 -1.11 7.02
CA SER A 266 -0.28 -0.23 7.79
C SER A 266 0.50 1.01 8.21
N THR A 267 -0.02 2.19 7.87
CA THR A 267 0.52 3.50 8.28
C THR A 267 0.28 3.79 9.77
N SER A 268 -0.48 2.92 10.47
CA SER A 268 -0.79 3.05 11.89
C SER A 268 0.05 2.09 12.74
N SER A 269 1.12 2.65 13.30
CA SER A 269 2.15 1.98 14.09
C SER A 269 1.74 1.60 15.51
N ASP A 270 0.49 1.77 15.94
CA ASP A 270 0.13 1.63 17.36
C ASP A 270 -0.45 0.24 17.67
N ALA A 271 0.32 -0.62 18.33
CA ALA A 271 -0.10 -1.94 18.81
C ALA A 271 0.11 -2.06 20.33
N ALA A 272 -0.89 -2.57 21.05
CA ALA A 272 -0.81 -2.78 22.50
C ALA A 272 -0.23 -4.15 22.91
N ASN A 273 -0.44 -5.17 22.07
CA ASN A 273 -0.10 -6.57 22.32
C ASN A 273 0.23 -7.29 21.01
N VAL A 274 0.62 -8.56 21.09
CA VAL A 274 1.02 -9.35 19.91
C VAL A 274 -0.14 -9.56 18.95
N ASP A 275 -1.38 -9.68 19.42
CA ASP A 275 -2.54 -9.87 18.55
C ASP A 275 -2.83 -8.63 17.69
N GLU A 276 -2.66 -7.42 18.23
CA GLU A 276 -2.75 -6.18 17.46
C GLU A 276 -1.62 -6.08 16.42
N VAL A 277 -0.40 -6.55 16.73
CA VAL A 277 0.68 -6.62 15.74
C VAL A 277 0.34 -7.66 14.65
N TYR A 278 -0.15 -8.85 15.05
CA TYR A 278 -0.50 -9.93 14.14
C TYR A 278 -1.69 -9.58 13.24
N SER A 279 -2.73 -8.92 13.74
CA SER A 279 -3.85 -8.49 12.88
C SER A 279 -3.41 -7.56 11.74
N LYS A 280 -2.35 -6.78 11.98
CA LYS A 280 -1.78 -5.83 11.00
C LYS A 280 -0.72 -6.43 10.10
N SER A 281 0.08 -7.37 10.58
CA SER A 281 1.28 -7.86 9.89
C SER A 281 1.31 -9.37 9.69
N GLY A 282 0.40 -10.11 10.30
CA GLY A 282 0.25 -11.55 10.16
C GLY A 282 -0.63 -11.96 8.97
N ASN A 283 -0.81 -13.28 8.87
CA ASN A 283 -1.59 -13.89 7.81
C ASN A 283 -3.08 -13.56 7.95
N ALA A 284 -3.67 -13.19 6.82
CA ALA A 284 -5.11 -13.04 6.68
C ALA A 284 -5.85 -14.36 6.95
N LYS A 285 -7.10 -14.24 7.41
CA LYS A 285 -7.95 -15.40 7.63
C LYS A 285 -8.42 -16.02 6.30
N LEU A 286 -8.39 -17.34 6.24
CA LEU A 286 -9.02 -18.15 5.19
C LEU A 286 -10.42 -18.57 5.62
N PHE A 287 -11.34 -18.60 4.66
CA PHE A 287 -12.69 -19.12 4.84
C PHE A 287 -13.06 -20.08 3.70
N PHE A 288 -13.93 -21.04 3.97
CA PHE A 288 -14.44 -21.96 2.95
C PHE A 288 -15.34 -21.18 1.99
N ASP A 289 -14.99 -21.19 0.70
CA ASP A 289 -15.69 -20.45 -0.33
C ASP A 289 -16.66 -21.38 -1.06
N THR A 290 -17.92 -21.37 -0.62
CA THR A 290 -18.97 -22.20 -1.20
C THR A 290 -19.25 -21.88 -2.67
N THR A 291 -19.03 -20.63 -3.09
CA THR A 291 -19.30 -20.22 -4.47
C THR A 291 -18.23 -20.76 -5.41
N ARG A 292 -16.95 -20.55 -5.07
CA ARG A 292 -15.84 -21.10 -5.85
C ARG A 292 -15.77 -22.62 -5.78
N SER A 293 -16.15 -23.21 -4.66
CA SER A 293 -16.28 -24.66 -4.51
C SER A 293 -17.36 -25.24 -5.43
N ALA A 294 -18.50 -24.54 -5.60
CA ALA A 294 -19.53 -24.94 -6.56
C ALA A 294 -19.07 -24.84 -8.02
N VAL A 295 -18.28 -23.80 -8.36
CA VAL A 295 -17.65 -23.69 -9.68
C VAL A 295 -16.68 -24.85 -9.92
N ALA A 296 -15.81 -25.15 -8.96
CA ALA A 296 -14.90 -26.28 -9.04
C ALA A 296 -15.65 -27.61 -9.23
N ALA A 297 -16.74 -27.84 -8.49
CA ALA A 297 -17.59 -29.03 -8.65
C ALA A 297 -18.26 -29.11 -10.03
N SER A 298 -18.57 -27.98 -10.67
CA SER A 298 -19.06 -27.95 -12.05
C SER A 298 -17.96 -28.37 -13.04
N LEU A 299 -16.75 -27.83 -12.89
CA LEU A 299 -15.59 -28.13 -13.73
C LEU A 299 -15.17 -29.60 -13.63
N VAL A 300 -15.18 -30.17 -12.42
CA VAL A 300 -14.89 -31.60 -12.21
C VAL A 300 -15.92 -32.48 -12.95
N ARG A 301 -17.21 -32.12 -12.92
CA ARG A 301 -18.24 -32.84 -13.68
C ARG A 301 -18.06 -32.71 -15.19
N LEU A 302 -17.68 -31.52 -15.68
CA LEU A 302 -17.37 -31.31 -17.10
C LEU A 302 -16.18 -32.16 -17.55
N ALA A 303 -15.18 -32.36 -16.69
CA ALA A 303 -14.07 -33.28 -16.90
C ALA A 303 -14.48 -34.77 -16.83
N SER A 304 -15.77 -35.08 -16.64
CA SER A 304 -16.29 -36.44 -16.44
C SER A 304 -15.72 -37.15 -15.21
N CYS A 305 -15.35 -36.39 -14.18
CA CYS A 305 -14.83 -36.88 -12.91
C CYS A 305 -15.89 -36.73 -11.78
N ASP A 306 -15.68 -37.42 -10.65
CA ASP A 306 -16.58 -37.36 -9.49
C ASP A 306 -16.15 -36.26 -8.50
N PRO A 307 -16.97 -35.20 -8.30
CA PRO A 307 -16.69 -34.13 -7.34
C PRO A 307 -16.43 -34.57 -5.90
N ALA A 308 -16.93 -35.75 -5.49
CA ALA A 308 -16.79 -36.26 -4.13
C ALA A 308 -15.44 -36.93 -3.85
N THR A 309 -14.70 -37.32 -4.89
CA THR A 309 -13.45 -38.08 -4.75
C THR A 309 -12.27 -37.47 -5.49
N THR A 310 -12.53 -36.69 -6.54
CA THR A 310 -11.47 -36.14 -7.39
C THR A 310 -10.67 -35.06 -6.66
N THR A 311 -9.36 -35.27 -6.65
CA THR A 311 -8.38 -34.38 -6.03
C THR A 311 -7.95 -33.25 -6.97
N ALA A 312 -7.43 -32.17 -6.40
CA ALA A 312 -6.88 -31.07 -7.18
C ALA A 312 -5.70 -31.51 -8.08
N GLU A 313 -4.87 -32.44 -7.58
CA GLU A 313 -3.73 -33.01 -8.30
C GLU A 313 -4.17 -33.86 -9.50
N GLU A 314 -5.25 -34.63 -9.36
CA GLU A 314 -5.87 -35.36 -10.47
C GLU A 314 -6.40 -34.40 -11.53
N MET A 315 -7.10 -33.32 -11.14
CA MET A 315 -7.56 -32.29 -12.07
C MET A 315 -6.43 -31.56 -12.79
N ASP A 316 -5.33 -31.25 -12.08
CA ASP A 316 -4.14 -30.64 -12.68
C ASP A 316 -3.52 -31.54 -13.75
N SER A 317 -3.50 -32.86 -13.51
CA SER A 317 -2.89 -33.86 -14.40
C SER A 317 -3.69 -34.11 -15.68
N LEU A 318 -4.98 -33.76 -15.72
CA LEU A 318 -5.80 -33.88 -16.92
C LEU A 318 -5.45 -32.83 -17.99
N HIS A 319 -4.78 -31.74 -17.61
CA HIS A 319 -4.41 -30.62 -18.48
C HIS A 319 -5.57 -30.09 -19.35
N LEU A 320 -6.80 -30.20 -18.85
CA LEU A 320 -8.00 -29.76 -19.55
C LEU A 320 -8.09 -28.23 -19.57
N GLN A 321 -8.61 -27.73 -20.68
CA GLN A 321 -8.84 -26.31 -20.90
C GLN A 321 -10.34 -26.03 -21.05
N PHE A 322 -10.76 -24.89 -20.55
CA PHE A 322 -12.15 -24.48 -20.43
C PHE A 322 -12.35 -23.10 -21.03
N ILE A 323 -13.57 -22.84 -21.49
CA ILE A 323 -13.99 -21.53 -21.97
C ILE A 323 -15.25 -21.12 -21.21
N HIS A 324 -15.31 -19.84 -20.83
CA HIS A 324 -16.51 -19.25 -20.24
C HIS A 324 -17.61 -19.05 -21.29
N MET A 325 -18.86 -19.36 -20.94
CA MET A 325 -20.00 -19.28 -21.87
C MET A 325 -20.68 -17.92 -21.92
N ASP A 326 -20.65 -17.12 -20.84
CA ASP A 326 -21.16 -15.75 -20.90
C ASP A 326 -20.34 -14.88 -21.85
N ASP A 327 -21.04 -13.97 -22.52
CA ASP A 327 -20.52 -13.00 -23.49
C ASP A 327 -19.76 -11.82 -22.85
N HIS A 328 -19.04 -12.07 -21.75
CA HIS A 328 -18.06 -11.12 -21.23
C HIS A 328 -16.89 -11.03 -22.23
N THR A 329 -17.08 -10.17 -23.23
CA THR A 329 -16.10 -9.80 -24.24
C THR A 329 -14.94 -9.06 -23.57
N GLY A 330 -13.91 -9.78 -23.16
CA GLY A 330 -12.62 -9.16 -22.90
C GLY A 330 -12.11 -8.52 -24.20
N ARG A 331 -11.73 -7.24 -24.15
CA ARG A 331 -10.92 -6.63 -25.22
C ARG A 331 -9.47 -6.98 -24.93
N PHE A 332 -8.84 -7.72 -25.82
CA PHE A 332 -7.44 -8.11 -25.69
C PHE A 332 -6.62 -7.50 -26.83
N GLY A 333 -5.47 -6.91 -26.52
CA GLY A 333 -4.55 -6.41 -27.54
C GLY A 333 -3.88 -7.57 -28.27
N SER A 334 -3.82 -7.52 -29.60
CA SER A 334 -2.96 -8.42 -30.38
C SER A 334 -1.75 -7.64 -30.87
N ALA A 335 -0.55 -8.18 -30.68
CA ALA A 335 0.69 -7.65 -31.22
C ALA A 335 0.93 -8.17 -32.65
N ASP A 336 -0.06 -8.04 -33.54
CA ASP A 336 0.16 -8.26 -34.96
C ASP A 336 0.38 -6.90 -35.65
N ASN A 337 1.64 -6.70 -36.06
CA ASN A 337 2.06 -5.74 -37.10
C ASN A 337 1.79 -4.25 -36.85
N GLY A 338 1.87 -3.77 -35.61
CA GLY A 338 1.85 -2.33 -35.32
C GLY A 338 0.50 -1.63 -35.58
N THR A 339 -0.58 -2.40 -35.73
CA THR A 339 -1.93 -1.87 -36.04
C THR A 339 -2.82 -1.63 -34.82
N GLY A 340 -2.42 -2.08 -33.61
CA GLY A 340 -3.19 -1.86 -32.38
C GLY A 340 -4.57 -2.52 -32.38
N LEU A 341 -4.78 -3.58 -33.17
CA LEU A 341 -6.09 -4.19 -33.35
C LEU A 341 -6.52 -4.98 -32.09
N MET A 342 -7.56 -4.48 -31.40
CA MET A 342 -8.17 -5.19 -30.28
C MET A 342 -8.94 -6.43 -30.79
N CYS A 343 -8.50 -7.61 -30.38
CA CYS A 343 -9.19 -8.86 -30.64
C CYS A 343 -10.28 -9.09 -29.57
N LYS A 344 -11.49 -9.41 -30.03
CA LYS A 344 -12.57 -9.92 -29.18
C LYS A 344 -12.56 -11.44 -29.24
N GLY A 345 -12.52 -12.07 -28.08
CA GLY A 345 -12.56 -13.52 -27.96
C GLY A 345 -12.86 -13.95 -26.53
N ARG A 346 -13.06 -15.25 -26.36
CA ARG A 346 -13.28 -15.86 -25.04
C ARG A 346 -11.95 -16.40 -24.52
N PRO A 347 -11.55 -16.10 -23.27
CA PRO A 347 -10.31 -16.62 -22.73
C PRO A 347 -10.38 -18.14 -22.59
N VAL A 348 -9.29 -18.81 -22.96
CA VAL A 348 -9.04 -20.22 -22.69
C VAL A 348 -8.33 -20.29 -21.35
N LEU A 349 -8.93 -21.02 -20.41
CA LEU A 349 -8.53 -21.05 -19.01
C LEU A 349 -8.29 -22.48 -18.56
N SER A 350 -7.30 -22.69 -17.70
CA SER A 350 -7.22 -23.89 -16.87
C SER A 350 -8.35 -23.92 -15.84
N TRP A 351 -8.63 -25.09 -15.26
CA TRP A 351 -9.65 -25.22 -14.22
C TRP A 351 -9.38 -24.32 -13.01
N ARG A 352 -8.12 -24.12 -12.62
CA ARG A 352 -7.72 -23.22 -11.52
C ARG A 352 -8.02 -21.76 -11.85
N GLU A 353 -7.77 -21.34 -13.08
CA GLU A 353 -8.10 -19.99 -13.54
C GLU A 353 -9.61 -19.77 -13.60
N CYS A 354 -10.39 -20.79 -13.98
CA CYS A 354 -11.85 -20.75 -13.90
C CYS A 354 -12.35 -20.53 -12.46
N VAL A 355 -11.79 -21.27 -11.49
CA VAL A 355 -12.12 -21.12 -10.06
C VAL A 355 -11.70 -19.74 -9.53
N GLN A 356 -10.58 -19.21 -10.03
CA GLN A 356 -10.08 -17.89 -9.65
C GLN A 356 -10.90 -16.74 -10.22
N ALA A 357 -11.45 -16.92 -11.43
CA ALA A 357 -12.20 -15.90 -12.11
C ALA A 357 -13.40 -15.50 -11.23
N ASN A 358 -13.44 -14.24 -10.81
CA ASN A 358 -14.47 -13.71 -9.92
C ASN A 358 -15.77 -13.47 -10.73
N ILE A 359 -16.31 -14.56 -11.26
CA ILE A 359 -17.48 -14.58 -12.12
C ILE A 359 -18.63 -15.09 -11.25
N GLY A 360 -19.79 -14.42 -11.33
CA GLY A 360 -20.92 -14.61 -10.41
C GLY A 360 -21.44 -16.05 -10.28
N GLN A 361 -22.44 -16.22 -9.43
CA GLN A 361 -23.12 -17.51 -9.24
C GLN A 361 -23.65 -18.03 -10.58
N GLY A 362 -23.21 -19.22 -10.99
CA GLY A 362 -23.67 -19.88 -12.21
C GLY A 362 -22.86 -19.60 -13.46
N SER A 363 -21.53 -19.48 -13.36
CA SER A 363 -20.66 -19.41 -14.54
C SER A 363 -20.72 -20.72 -15.33
N ASP A 364 -21.38 -20.68 -16.48
CA ASP A 364 -21.40 -21.78 -17.44
C ASP A 364 -20.03 -21.88 -18.11
N PHE A 365 -19.23 -22.87 -17.72
CA PHE A 365 -18.02 -23.23 -18.44
C PHE A 365 -18.32 -24.41 -19.38
N ARG A 366 -17.53 -24.54 -20.43
CA ARG A 366 -17.47 -25.78 -21.21
C ARG A 366 -16.04 -26.15 -21.52
N LEU A 367 -15.81 -27.43 -21.80
CA LEU A 367 -14.54 -27.90 -22.31
C LEU A 367 -14.22 -27.25 -23.67
N LEU A 368 -12.94 -26.97 -23.85
CA LEU A 368 -12.37 -26.57 -25.13
C LEU A 368 -12.55 -27.71 -26.14
N THR A 369 -13.17 -27.42 -27.28
CA THR A 369 -13.39 -28.44 -28.32
C THR A 369 -12.26 -28.41 -29.37
N PRO A 370 -12.09 -29.46 -30.18
CA PRO A 370 -11.14 -29.44 -31.29
C PRO A 370 -11.34 -28.25 -32.25
N ASP A 371 -12.59 -27.84 -32.48
CA ASP A 371 -12.93 -26.67 -33.32
C ASP A 371 -12.51 -25.33 -32.70
N ASP A 372 -12.47 -25.26 -31.37
CA ASP A 372 -11.95 -24.08 -30.67
C ASP A 372 -10.43 -24.05 -30.69
N GLU A 373 -9.77 -25.20 -30.56
CA GLU A 373 -8.32 -25.32 -30.64
C GLU A 373 -7.81 -24.79 -31.99
N ALA A 374 -8.51 -25.12 -33.08
CA ALA A 374 -8.23 -24.58 -34.42
C ALA A 374 -8.40 -23.05 -34.53
N ARG A 375 -9.14 -22.42 -33.61
CA ARG A 375 -9.41 -20.95 -33.57
C ARG A 375 -8.69 -20.24 -32.43
N LYS A 376 -7.87 -20.98 -31.68
CA LYS A 376 -7.13 -20.49 -30.53
C LYS A 376 -6.02 -19.57 -31.00
N LEU A 377 -5.96 -18.40 -30.40
CA LEU A 377 -4.94 -17.41 -30.68
C LEU A 377 -4.25 -17.02 -29.40
N GLN A 378 -2.93 -17.08 -29.46
CA GLN A 378 -2.08 -16.54 -28.44
C GLN A 378 -2.17 -15.01 -28.47
N ILE A 379 -2.35 -14.41 -27.30
CA ILE A 379 -2.40 -12.97 -27.14
C ILE A 379 -1.42 -12.54 -26.05
N PHE A 380 -0.76 -11.41 -26.28
CA PHE A 380 0.08 -10.78 -25.28
C PHE A 380 -0.77 -9.86 -24.42
N LYS A 381 -0.65 -10.01 -23.10
CA LYS A 381 -1.32 -9.12 -22.15
C LYS A 381 -0.55 -7.79 -22.12
N GLU A 382 -0.95 -6.80 -22.92
CA GLU A 382 -0.54 -5.41 -22.65
C GLU A 382 -1.26 -4.94 -21.39
N ILE A 383 -0.58 -5.02 -20.25
CA ILE A 383 -0.98 -4.30 -19.04
C ILE A 383 0.15 -3.32 -18.74
N PRO A 384 -0.17 -2.03 -18.49
CA PRO A 384 0.83 -1.07 -18.05
C PRO A 384 1.49 -1.64 -16.80
N VAL A 385 2.81 -1.83 -16.88
CA VAL A 385 3.67 -2.23 -15.78
C VAL A 385 3.59 -1.15 -14.72
N SER A 386 2.53 -1.19 -13.90
CA SER A 386 2.37 -0.25 -12.81
C SER A 386 3.16 -0.77 -11.61
N TRP A 387 4.45 -0.47 -11.66
CA TRP A 387 5.38 -0.34 -10.54
C TRP A 387 5.49 -1.54 -9.59
N THR A 388 6.68 -2.17 -9.73
CA THR A 388 7.47 -2.79 -8.66
C THR A 388 6.99 -4.12 -8.09
N SER A 389 7.90 -5.10 -8.26
CA SER A 389 8.21 -6.20 -7.35
C SER A 389 7.26 -7.40 -7.32
N ALA A 390 7.36 -8.24 -8.35
CA ALA A 390 7.43 -9.66 -8.08
C ALA A 390 8.82 -9.98 -7.55
N PHE A 391 8.84 -10.84 -6.55
CA PHE A 391 9.95 -11.10 -5.67
C PHE A 391 10.21 -12.61 -5.81
N PHE A 392 11.31 -12.99 -6.47
CA PHE A 392 11.67 -14.38 -6.72
C PHE A 392 12.80 -14.83 -5.80
N HIS A 393 12.85 -16.13 -5.56
CA HIS A 393 13.86 -16.81 -4.76
C HIS A 393 14.41 -18.02 -5.54
N CYS A 394 15.70 -18.29 -5.38
CA CYS A 394 16.31 -19.52 -5.87
C CYS A 394 15.83 -20.72 -5.05
N GLN A 395 15.49 -21.83 -5.71
CA GLN A 395 15.11 -23.08 -5.06
C GLN A 395 16.31 -23.94 -4.64
N HIS A 396 17.48 -23.66 -5.20
CA HIS A 396 18.69 -24.48 -5.08
C HIS A 396 19.66 -24.04 -3.98
N CYS A 397 19.58 -22.81 -3.48
CA CYS A 397 20.46 -22.35 -2.41
C CYS A 397 19.81 -21.39 -1.41
N ALA A 398 20.27 -21.44 -0.16
CA ALA A 398 19.79 -20.59 0.93
C ALA A 398 20.50 -19.22 1.00
N GLU A 399 21.73 -19.15 0.47
CA GLU A 399 22.69 -18.09 0.77
C GLU A 399 22.38 -16.74 0.09
N HIS A 400 21.78 -16.77 -1.11
CA HIS A 400 21.66 -15.57 -1.94
C HIS A 400 20.26 -14.90 -1.94
N HIS A 401 19.23 -15.57 -1.42
CA HIS A 401 17.83 -15.13 -1.60
C HIS A 401 16.93 -15.22 -0.37
N LEU A 402 17.44 -15.45 0.84
CA LEU A 402 16.59 -15.57 2.04
C LEU A 402 15.96 -14.22 2.41
N TRP A 403 14.66 -14.06 2.13
CA TRP A 403 13.82 -12.85 2.24
C TRP A 403 14.29 -11.58 1.51
N ASN A 404 15.45 -11.60 0.84
CA ASN A 404 15.84 -10.57 -0.11
C ASN A 404 15.45 -11.01 -1.50
N ALA A 405 14.15 -11.06 -1.73
CA ALA A 405 13.62 -11.50 -3.00
C ALA A 405 14.03 -10.55 -4.11
N LYS A 406 14.31 -11.13 -5.28
CA LYS A 406 14.96 -10.45 -6.41
C LYS A 406 14.04 -10.42 -7.62
N SER A 407 14.41 -9.68 -8.65
CA SER A 407 13.67 -9.76 -9.92
C SER A 407 13.80 -11.17 -10.52
N TYR A 408 12.87 -11.52 -11.41
CA TYR A 408 12.94 -12.79 -12.15
C TYR A 408 14.28 -12.95 -12.85
N GLU A 409 14.75 -11.88 -13.49
CA GLU A 409 15.96 -11.83 -14.30
C GLU A 409 17.20 -12.08 -13.42
N GLU A 410 17.26 -11.45 -12.24
CA GLU A 410 18.37 -11.63 -11.28
C GLU A 410 18.45 -13.08 -10.78
N VAL A 411 17.32 -13.68 -10.39
CA VAL A 411 17.31 -15.07 -9.91
C VAL A 411 17.60 -16.05 -11.04
N SER A 412 17.02 -15.85 -12.21
CA SER A 412 17.26 -16.73 -13.36
C SER A 412 18.74 -16.71 -13.78
N GLN A 413 19.37 -15.54 -13.76
CA GLN A 413 20.80 -15.42 -14.03
C GLN A 413 21.63 -16.12 -12.96
N HIS A 414 21.29 -15.95 -11.69
CA HIS A 414 21.93 -16.67 -10.59
C HIS A 414 21.83 -18.19 -10.76
N VAL A 415 20.64 -18.70 -11.09
CA VAL A 415 20.43 -20.14 -11.30
C VAL A 415 21.26 -20.66 -12.48
N ARG A 416 21.35 -19.91 -13.59
CA ARG A 416 22.25 -20.25 -14.71
C ARG A 416 23.71 -20.29 -14.28
N ASP A 417 24.19 -19.23 -13.65
CA ASP A 417 25.62 -19.04 -13.37
C ASP A 417 26.14 -19.94 -12.24
N ILE A 418 25.35 -20.13 -11.19
CA ILE A 418 25.76 -20.84 -9.97
C ILE A 418 25.31 -22.30 -10.00
N HIS A 419 24.15 -22.58 -10.58
CA HIS A 419 23.56 -23.93 -10.58
C HIS A 419 23.59 -24.62 -11.95
N GLY A 420 24.02 -23.94 -13.02
CA GLY A 420 24.21 -24.54 -14.34
C GLY A 420 22.91 -25.00 -15.01
N VAL A 421 21.76 -24.40 -14.67
CA VAL A 421 20.47 -24.70 -15.31
C VAL A 421 20.22 -23.70 -16.44
N ASP A 422 20.28 -24.16 -17.69
CA ASP A 422 20.21 -23.30 -18.88
C ASP A 422 18.87 -22.58 -19.04
N ASP A 423 17.75 -23.26 -18.73
CA ASP A 423 16.39 -22.71 -18.82
C ASP A 423 15.63 -22.84 -17.48
N PRO A 424 15.90 -21.96 -16.50
CA PRO A 424 15.30 -22.02 -15.18
C PRO A 424 13.77 -21.94 -15.19
N GLN A 425 13.11 -22.90 -14.54
CA GLN A 425 11.64 -22.96 -14.50
C GLN A 425 11.08 -22.46 -13.15
N VAL A 426 9.95 -21.75 -13.23
CA VAL A 426 9.18 -21.35 -12.04
C VAL A 426 8.60 -22.59 -11.35
N ASP A 427 8.64 -22.61 -10.03
CA ASP A 427 8.29 -23.71 -9.11
C ASP A 427 9.22 -24.94 -9.11
N HIS A 428 10.20 -24.99 -10.00
CA HIS A 428 11.26 -26.00 -10.02
C HIS A 428 12.61 -25.44 -9.56
N ASP A 429 13.11 -24.39 -10.24
CA ASP A 429 14.43 -23.80 -10.01
C ASP A 429 14.38 -22.46 -9.28
N LEU A 430 13.29 -21.74 -9.48
CA LEU A 430 12.98 -20.51 -8.77
C LEU A 430 11.52 -20.50 -8.33
N PHE A 431 11.22 -19.85 -7.21
CA PHE A 431 9.85 -19.72 -6.73
C PHE A 431 9.54 -18.28 -6.34
N LEU A 432 8.27 -17.94 -6.44
CA LEU A 432 7.77 -16.62 -6.08
C LEU A 432 7.66 -16.49 -4.56
N THR A 433 7.94 -15.31 -4.02
CA THR A 433 7.69 -15.01 -2.60
C THR A 433 6.23 -15.35 -2.28
N PRO A 434 5.99 -16.13 -1.19
CA PRO A 434 4.65 -16.42 -0.71
C PRO A 434 3.75 -15.17 -0.69
N GLY A 435 2.59 -15.25 -1.36
CA GLY A 435 1.61 -14.16 -1.46
C GLY A 435 1.83 -13.12 -2.56
N ALA A 436 2.91 -13.21 -3.35
CA ALA A 436 3.09 -12.36 -4.53
C ALA A 436 2.31 -12.91 -5.76
N ASP A 437 2.09 -12.05 -6.75
CA ASP A 437 1.53 -12.44 -8.05
C ASP A 437 2.63 -12.59 -9.10
N ILE A 438 2.54 -13.63 -9.94
CA ILE A 438 3.46 -13.81 -11.07
C ILE A 438 3.27 -12.63 -12.04
N PRO A 439 4.36 -11.95 -12.48
CA PRO A 439 4.29 -10.91 -13.48
C PRO A 439 3.62 -11.41 -14.76
N ALA A 440 2.77 -10.57 -15.38
CA ALA A 440 2.02 -10.97 -16.57
C ALA A 440 2.89 -11.44 -17.75
N GLY A 441 4.13 -10.96 -17.87
CA GLY A 441 5.08 -11.37 -18.91
C GLY A 441 5.81 -12.69 -18.63
N HIS A 442 5.75 -13.18 -17.39
CA HIS A 442 6.38 -14.43 -16.94
C HIS A 442 5.34 -15.51 -16.58
N GLY A 443 4.05 -15.20 -16.76
CA GLY A 443 2.97 -16.18 -16.69
C GLY A 443 2.83 -16.96 -18.00
N PRO A 444 2.12 -18.09 -17.99
CA PRO A 444 1.83 -18.83 -19.22
C PRO A 444 1.10 -17.92 -20.23
N PRO A 445 1.36 -18.11 -21.54
CA PRO A 445 0.73 -17.30 -22.57
C PRO A 445 -0.79 -17.37 -22.50
N LEU A 446 -1.43 -16.22 -22.65
CA LEU A 446 -2.88 -16.13 -22.59
C LEU A 446 -3.45 -16.49 -23.97
N TYR A 447 -4.44 -17.36 -24.00
CA TYR A 447 -5.08 -17.79 -25.24
C TYR A 447 -6.54 -17.33 -25.26
N ILE A 448 -7.02 -16.93 -26.43
CA ILE A 448 -8.44 -16.69 -26.68
C ILE A 448 -8.93 -17.51 -27.86
N VAL A 449 -10.21 -17.84 -27.84
CA VAL A 449 -10.94 -18.30 -29.01
C VAL A 449 -11.64 -17.11 -29.63
N LYS A 450 -11.30 -16.79 -30.89
CA LYS A 450 -11.98 -15.71 -31.64
C LYS A 450 -13.46 -16.04 -31.82
N PHE A 451 -14.32 -15.03 -31.64
CA PHE A 451 -15.68 -15.11 -32.14
C PHE A 451 -15.65 -15.24 -33.66
N LYS A 452 -16.50 -16.08 -34.24
CA LYS A 452 -16.75 -16.01 -35.69
C LYS A 452 -17.23 -14.57 -35.97
N PRO A 453 -16.74 -13.90 -37.04
CA PRO A 453 -17.41 -12.69 -37.49
C PRO A 453 -18.89 -13.04 -37.67
N PRO A 454 -19.85 -12.22 -37.21
CA PRO A 454 -21.24 -12.47 -37.48
C PRO A 454 -21.35 -12.58 -39.00
N SER A 455 -21.67 -13.78 -39.47
CA SER A 455 -22.07 -14.00 -40.85
C SER A 455 -23.20 -13.00 -41.11
N LEU A 456 -22.94 -12.06 -42.00
CA LEU A 456 -23.96 -11.19 -42.57
C LEU A 456 -25.08 -12.11 -43.07
N CYS A 457 -26.17 -12.17 -42.31
CA CYS A 457 -27.45 -12.66 -42.79
C CYS A 457 -28.09 -11.58 -43.64
#